data_AF-A0A0S2W3W8-F1
#
_entry.id   AF-A0A0S2W3W8-F1
#
_cell.length_a   1.000
_cell.length_b   1.000
_cell.length_c   1.000
_cell.angle_alpha   90.00
_cell.angle_beta   90.00
_cell.angle_gamma   90.00
#
_symmetry.space_group_name_H-M   'P 1'
#
loop_
_entity.id
_entity.type
_entity.pdbx_description
1 polymer ?
#
loop_
_entity_poly.entity_id
_entity_poly.type
_entity_poly.pdbx_seq_one_letter_code
_entity_poly.pdbx_strand_id
1 'polypeptide(L)'
;MKHRIPTENELYNSTLRDGIPAFFERYRPAFTSHRISITADYPPLLYPQGYQGLDFIRLYLGRIHSEDLLCQAFETRAVSRVLSLHAIDYGETVKSMVCNLCEPVLACALACGLGGGELYSLTFSKEQAQRAWERLGGATEDRRLLLEGLEKILSYASLQTSLGDSPKAMLREAVSISVASIKQMIHLLAER
;
A
#
# COMPACT_ATOMS: atom_id res chain seq x y z
N MET A 1 16.34 0.75 -8.03
CA MET A 1 15.58 1.25 -6.86
C MET A 1 16.12 0.55 -5.63
N LYS A 2 16.67 1.29 -4.64
CA LYS A 2 17.31 0.73 -3.43
C LYS A 2 16.30 0.35 -2.33
N HIS A 3 15.04 0.71 -2.48
CA HIS A 3 13.96 0.53 -1.52
C HIS A 3 12.89 -0.32 -2.22
N ARG A 4 12.79 -1.61 -1.90
CA ARG A 4 11.75 -2.53 -2.37
C ARG A 4 11.23 -3.35 -1.21
N ILE A 5 9.95 -3.73 -1.26
CA ILE A 5 9.39 -4.69 -0.30
C ILE A 5 10.03 -6.06 -0.57
N PRO A 6 10.66 -6.71 0.44
CA PRO A 6 11.19 -8.05 0.29
C PRO A 6 10.03 -9.06 0.28
N THR A 7 9.59 -9.45 -0.93
CA THR A 7 8.41 -10.29 -1.15
C THR A 7 8.64 -11.26 -2.30
N GLU A 8 7.90 -12.37 -2.30
CA GLU A 8 7.83 -13.30 -3.43
C GLU A 8 6.71 -12.96 -4.44
N ASN A 9 5.93 -11.90 -4.22
CA ASN A 9 4.84 -11.51 -5.10
C ASN A 9 5.33 -11.27 -6.54
N GLU A 10 4.89 -12.12 -7.47
CA GLU A 10 5.41 -12.11 -8.84
C GLU A 10 4.93 -10.86 -9.59
N LEU A 11 3.72 -10.39 -9.33
CA LEU A 11 3.13 -9.25 -10.03
C LEU A 11 3.87 -7.94 -9.70
N TYR A 12 4.18 -7.69 -8.42
CA TYR A 12 5.06 -6.59 -7.99
C TYR A 12 6.49 -6.72 -8.55
N ASN A 13 7.09 -7.91 -8.40
CA ASN A 13 8.48 -8.12 -8.79
C ASN A 13 8.70 -8.05 -10.31
N SER A 14 7.85 -8.72 -11.10
CA SER A 14 7.92 -8.72 -12.57
C SER A 14 7.61 -7.35 -13.16
N THR A 15 6.67 -6.60 -12.58
CA THR A 15 6.44 -5.19 -12.96
C THR A 15 7.76 -4.40 -12.85
N LEU A 16 8.43 -4.48 -11.70
CA LEU A 16 9.64 -3.69 -11.44
C LEU A 16 10.91 -4.21 -12.14
N ARG A 17 10.95 -5.50 -12.46
CA ARG A 17 12.10 -6.18 -13.06
C ARG A 17 12.02 -6.22 -14.58
N ASP A 18 10.83 -6.47 -15.14
CA ASP A 18 10.63 -6.76 -16.56
C ASP A 18 9.76 -5.67 -17.22
N GLY A 19 8.62 -5.33 -16.60
CA GLY A 19 7.66 -4.36 -17.13
C GLY A 19 8.27 -2.96 -17.30
N ILE A 20 8.83 -2.40 -16.22
CA ILE A 20 9.40 -1.05 -16.24
C ILE A 20 10.58 -0.92 -17.24
N PRO A 21 11.57 -1.84 -17.28
CA PRO A 21 12.60 -1.78 -18.32
C PRO A 21 12.05 -1.86 -19.74
N ALA A 22 11.09 -2.76 -20.00
CA ALA A 22 10.46 -2.89 -21.32
C ALA A 22 9.77 -1.60 -21.78
N PHE A 23 9.26 -0.77 -20.86
CA PHE A 23 8.73 0.56 -21.18
C PHE A 23 9.81 1.42 -21.81
N PHE A 24 10.96 1.55 -21.13
CA PHE A 24 12.04 2.42 -21.58
C PHE A 24 12.69 1.95 -22.88
N GLU A 25 12.78 0.63 -23.10
CA GLU A 25 13.27 0.08 -24.38
C GLU A 25 12.38 0.45 -25.57
N ARG A 26 11.06 0.50 -25.35
CA ARG A 26 10.05 0.80 -26.38
C ARG A 26 9.72 2.28 -26.49
N TYR A 27 10.00 3.07 -25.45
CA TYR A 27 9.68 4.49 -25.42
C TYR A 27 10.52 5.24 -26.46
N ARG A 28 9.84 5.91 -27.38
CA ARG A 28 10.43 6.81 -28.38
C ARG A 28 9.81 8.19 -28.18
N PRO A 29 10.50 9.15 -27.53
CA PRO A 29 9.94 10.46 -27.22
C PRO A 29 9.38 11.20 -28.44
N ALA A 30 10.05 11.08 -29.60
CA ALA A 30 9.64 11.75 -30.83
C ALA A 30 8.45 11.10 -31.56
N PHE A 31 8.11 9.84 -31.26
CA PHE A 31 7.16 9.05 -32.07
C PHE A 31 6.05 8.35 -31.26
N THR A 32 6.25 8.17 -29.96
CA THR A 32 5.38 7.36 -29.08
C THR A 32 5.22 7.99 -27.69
N SER A 33 5.40 9.31 -27.58
CA SER A 33 5.34 10.05 -26.31
C SER A 33 4.06 9.80 -25.50
N HIS A 34 2.94 9.50 -26.16
CA HIS A 34 1.62 9.26 -25.58
C HIS A 34 1.30 7.76 -25.35
N ARG A 35 2.15 6.82 -25.82
CA ARG A 35 1.85 5.38 -25.70
C ARG A 35 2.37 4.83 -24.38
N ILE A 36 1.47 4.22 -23.60
CA ILE A 36 1.84 3.29 -22.52
C ILE A 36 2.13 1.95 -23.21
N SER A 37 3.41 1.62 -23.37
CA SER A 37 3.88 0.45 -24.11
C SER A 37 4.07 -0.81 -23.24
N ILE A 38 3.59 -0.76 -21.99
CA ILE A 38 3.70 -1.83 -20.99
C ILE A 38 2.39 -2.13 -20.29
N THR A 39 2.30 -3.36 -19.79
CA THR A 39 1.30 -3.78 -18.82
C THR A 39 1.85 -3.39 -17.44
N ALA A 40 1.36 -2.30 -16.87
CA ALA A 40 1.72 -1.83 -15.53
C ALA A 40 0.95 -2.66 -14.50
N ASP A 41 1.31 -3.94 -14.38
CA ASP A 41 0.48 -4.98 -13.76
C ASP A 41 0.30 -4.81 -12.25
N TYR A 42 1.28 -4.23 -11.55
CA TYR A 42 1.13 -3.88 -10.14
C TYR A 42 0.20 -2.68 -9.91
N PRO A 43 -0.88 -2.81 -9.13
CA PRO A 43 -1.78 -1.69 -8.84
C PRO A 43 -1.27 -0.88 -7.64
N PRO A 44 -0.68 0.33 -7.81
CA PRO A 44 -0.40 1.24 -6.70
C PRO A 44 -1.71 1.68 -6.01
N LEU A 45 -1.61 2.03 -4.72
CA LEU A 45 -2.72 2.51 -3.87
C LEU A 45 -3.48 3.65 -4.52
N LEU A 46 -2.74 4.53 -5.19
CA LEU A 46 -3.29 5.59 -6.02
C LEU A 46 -2.86 5.28 -7.46
N TYR A 47 -3.77 4.85 -8.33
CA TYR A 47 -3.42 4.58 -9.74
C TYR A 47 -3.34 5.87 -10.55
N PRO A 48 -2.33 6.11 -11.41
CA PRO A 48 -2.17 7.38 -12.13
C PRO A 48 -3.11 7.45 -13.34
N GLN A 49 -4.40 7.46 -13.04
CA GLN A 49 -5.48 7.54 -14.02
C GLN A 49 -5.42 8.87 -14.79
N GLY A 50 -5.62 8.80 -16.11
CA GLY A 50 -5.60 9.98 -16.98
C GLY A 50 -4.21 10.45 -17.43
N TYR A 51 -3.12 9.87 -16.92
CA TYR A 51 -1.75 10.18 -17.37
C TYR A 51 -1.28 9.20 -18.44
N GLN A 52 -0.35 9.64 -19.30
CA GLN A 52 0.21 8.84 -20.40
C GLN A 52 1.73 8.97 -20.48
N GLY A 53 2.36 8.00 -21.14
CA GLY A 53 3.79 8.03 -21.45
C GLY A 53 4.67 8.27 -20.23
N LEU A 54 5.52 9.29 -20.30
CA LEU A 54 6.50 9.60 -19.25
C LEU A 54 5.83 10.10 -17.97
N ASP A 55 4.76 10.89 -18.05
CA ASP A 55 4.05 11.38 -16.88
C ASP A 55 3.40 10.24 -16.09
N PHE A 56 2.81 9.28 -16.82
CA PHE A 56 2.31 8.04 -16.24
C PHE A 56 3.41 7.30 -15.49
N ILE A 57 4.54 7.00 -16.16
CA ILE A 57 5.63 6.22 -15.54
C ILE A 57 6.26 6.94 -14.35
N ARG A 58 6.44 8.26 -14.44
CA ARG A 58 6.97 9.07 -13.34
C ARG A 58 6.06 8.98 -12.11
N LEU A 59 4.76 9.16 -12.29
CA LEU A 59 3.79 9.06 -11.19
C LEU A 59 3.68 7.63 -10.67
N TYR A 60 3.59 6.65 -11.57
CA TYR A 60 3.50 5.24 -11.22
C TYR A 60 4.67 4.78 -10.34
N LEU A 61 5.91 5.05 -10.77
CA LEU A 61 7.11 4.71 -9.99
C LEU A 61 7.22 5.51 -8.69
N GLY A 62 6.84 6.79 -8.70
CA GLY A 62 6.84 7.62 -7.49
C GLY A 62 5.85 7.12 -6.43
N ARG A 63 4.72 6.58 -6.88
CA ARG A 63 3.67 6.01 -6.01
C ARG A 63 4.09 4.67 -5.42
N ILE A 64 4.63 3.76 -6.24
CA ILE A 64 5.25 2.51 -5.75
C ILE A 64 6.38 2.81 -4.76
N HIS A 65 7.21 3.81 -5.05
CA HIS A 65 8.29 4.19 -4.13
C HIS A 65 7.76 4.70 -2.77
N SER A 66 6.64 5.42 -2.77
CA SER A 66 6.01 5.91 -1.53
C SER A 66 5.49 4.75 -0.68
N GLU A 67 4.89 3.75 -1.32
CA GLU A 67 4.45 2.50 -0.71
C GLU A 67 5.61 1.67 -0.14
N ASP A 68 6.70 1.54 -0.91
CA ASP A 68 7.91 0.84 -0.51
C ASP A 68 8.52 1.44 0.77
N LEU A 69 8.61 2.78 0.83
CA LEU A 69 9.12 3.51 2.00
C LEU A 69 8.23 3.33 3.22
N LEU A 70 6.92 3.30 3.04
CA LEU A 70 5.98 3.06 4.13
C LEU A 70 6.14 1.64 4.68
N CYS A 71 6.15 0.62 3.81
CA CYS A 71 6.29 -0.77 4.24
C CYS A 71 7.64 -1.04 4.92
N GLN A 72 8.72 -0.39 4.46
CA GLN A 72 10.06 -0.51 5.05
C GLN A 72 10.19 0.14 6.44
N ALA A 73 9.24 0.98 6.85
CA ALA A 73 9.23 1.50 8.21
C ALA A 73 8.89 0.41 9.26
N PHE A 74 8.29 -0.70 8.83
CA PHE A 74 7.90 -1.81 9.69
C PHE A 74 8.92 -2.96 9.59
N GLU A 75 8.90 -3.83 10.60
CA GLU A 75 9.75 -5.01 10.62
C GLU A 75 9.37 -5.97 9.48
N THR A 76 10.37 -6.51 8.79
CA THR A 76 10.17 -7.29 7.56
C THR A 76 9.34 -8.55 7.78
N ARG A 77 9.56 -9.31 8.87
CA ARG A 77 8.76 -10.50 9.18
C ARG A 77 7.32 -10.12 9.51
N ALA A 78 7.10 -8.97 10.14
CA ALA A 78 5.78 -8.44 10.43
C ALA A 78 5.02 -8.10 9.13
N VAL A 79 5.65 -7.42 8.18
CA VAL A 79 5.08 -7.18 6.84
C VAL A 79 4.79 -8.51 6.13
N SER A 80 5.75 -9.43 6.10
CA SER A 80 5.57 -10.75 5.47
C SER A 80 4.40 -11.54 6.09
N ARG A 81 4.21 -11.46 7.40
CA ARG A 81 3.09 -12.10 8.09
C ARG A 81 1.75 -11.48 7.67
N VAL A 82 1.66 -10.15 7.62
CA VAL A 82 0.44 -9.46 7.17
C VAL A 82 0.08 -9.87 5.75
N LEU A 83 1.05 -9.87 4.83
CA LEU A 83 0.83 -10.30 3.44
C LEU A 83 0.39 -11.76 3.35
N SER A 84 1.00 -12.65 4.14
CA SER A 84 0.65 -14.07 4.16
C SER A 84 -0.77 -14.29 4.64
N LEU A 85 -1.15 -13.62 5.73
CA LEU A 85 -2.50 -13.71 6.29
C LEU A 85 -3.53 -13.09 5.35
N HIS A 86 -3.21 -11.99 4.68
CA HIS A 86 -4.07 -11.40 3.66
C HIS A 86 -4.28 -12.36 2.49
N ALA A 87 -3.23 -12.99 1.96
CA ALA A 87 -3.36 -13.98 0.89
C ALA A 87 -4.29 -15.14 1.30
N ILE A 88 -4.16 -15.63 2.55
CA ILE A 88 -5.03 -16.69 3.09
C ILE A 88 -6.50 -16.27 3.11
N ASP A 89 -6.81 -15.03 3.54
CA ASP A 89 -8.21 -14.56 3.59
C ASP A 89 -8.90 -14.61 2.22
N TYR A 90 -8.13 -14.49 1.14
CA TYR A 90 -8.62 -14.52 -0.24
C TYR A 90 -8.38 -15.86 -0.95
N GLY A 91 -7.86 -16.88 -0.26
CA GLY A 91 -7.56 -18.18 -0.85
C GLY A 91 -6.40 -18.18 -1.85
N GLU A 92 -5.49 -17.21 -1.73
CA GLU A 92 -4.34 -17.01 -2.61
C GLU A 92 -3.00 -17.31 -1.89
N THR A 93 -1.90 -17.24 -2.64
CA THR A 93 -0.55 -17.22 -2.08
C THR A 93 0.06 -15.82 -2.21
N VAL A 94 1.01 -15.45 -1.36
CA VAL A 94 1.73 -14.16 -1.49
C VAL A 94 2.34 -14.01 -2.88
N LYS A 95 2.83 -15.11 -3.45
CA LYS A 95 3.39 -15.16 -4.80
C LYS A 95 2.38 -14.80 -5.89
N SER A 96 1.14 -15.26 -5.78
CA SER A 96 0.13 -15.16 -6.84
C SER A 96 -0.90 -14.05 -6.65
N MET A 97 -1.01 -13.48 -5.44
CA MET A 97 -2.06 -12.50 -5.15
C MET A 97 -1.93 -11.24 -6.02
N VAL A 98 -3.08 -10.77 -6.50
CA VAL A 98 -3.18 -9.63 -7.43
C VAL A 98 -3.74 -8.43 -6.68
N CYS A 99 -2.93 -7.86 -5.80
CA CYS A 99 -3.32 -6.70 -4.99
C CYS A 99 -2.14 -5.75 -4.74
N ASN A 100 -2.45 -4.58 -4.18
CA ASN A 100 -1.44 -3.67 -3.67
C ASN A 100 -0.82 -4.26 -2.39
N LEU A 101 0.50 -4.30 -2.27
CA LEU A 101 1.17 -4.89 -1.10
C LEU A 101 1.15 -3.97 0.13
N CYS A 102 1.05 -2.66 -0.08
CA CYS A 102 1.04 -1.68 0.99
C CYS A 102 -0.33 -1.56 1.67
N GLU A 103 -1.42 -1.84 0.95
CA GLU A 103 -2.78 -1.68 1.46
C GLU A 103 -3.08 -2.58 2.68
N PRO A 104 -2.78 -3.89 2.66
CA PRO A 104 -3.01 -4.75 3.82
C PRO A 104 -2.14 -4.36 5.02
N VAL A 105 -0.90 -3.93 4.76
CA VAL A 105 0.02 -3.45 5.80
C VAL A 105 -0.53 -2.19 6.47
N LEU A 106 -1.02 -1.25 5.67
CA LEU A 106 -1.62 -0.02 6.14
C LEU A 106 -2.90 -0.29 6.94
N ALA A 107 -3.80 -1.14 6.43
CA ALA A 107 -5.02 -1.53 7.12
C ALA A 107 -4.72 -2.20 8.47
N CYS A 108 -3.72 -3.09 8.52
CA CYS A 108 -3.27 -3.72 9.76
C CYS A 108 -2.71 -2.70 10.76
N ALA A 109 -1.87 -1.74 10.32
CA ALA A 109 -1.33 -0.70 11.20
C ALA A 109 -2.42 0.21 11.77
N LEU A 110 -3.39 0.58 10.94
CA LEU A 110 -4.55 1.38 11.34
C LEU A 110 -5.44 0.61 12.33
N ALA A 111 -5.68 -0.68 12.08
CA ALA A 111 -6.39 -1.56 13.01
C ALA A 111 -5.71 -1.59 14.39
N CYS A 112 -4.37 -1.72 14.43
CA CYS A 112 -3.62 -1.71 15.69
C CYS A 112 -3.87 -0.43 16.49
N GLY A 113 -3.81 0.73 15.83
CA GLY A 113 -4.06 2.03 16.48
C GLY A 113 -5.49 2.21 16.95
N LEU A 114 -6.46 1.83 16.12
CA LEU A 114 -7.88 1.93 16.46
C LEU A 114 -8.25 0.96 17.60
N GLY A 115 -7.67 -0.24 17.62
CA GLY A 115 -7.83 -1.24 18.67
C GLY A 115 -7.12 -0.90 19.99
N GLY A 116 -6.40 0.22 20.06
CA GLY A 116 -5.70 0.67 21.27
C GLY A 116 -4.35 -0.02 21.52
N GLY A 117 -3.77 -0.66 20.50
CA GLY A 117 -2.40 -1.19 20.52
C GLY A 117 -1.39 -0.23 19.90
N GLU A 118 -0.16 -0.73 19.75
CA GLU A 118 0.91 0.00 19.06
C GLU A 118 0.73 -0.11 17.54
N LEU A 119 0.56 1.04 16.86
CA LEU A 119 0.33 1.11 15.41
C LEU A 119 1.43 0.41 14.59
N TYR A 120 2.64 0.35 15.12
CA TYR A 120 3.84 -0.09 14.41
C TYR A 120 4.12 -1.58 14.56
N SER A 121 3.39 -2.26 15.45
CA SER A 121 3.62 -3.67 15.77
C SER A 121 3.18 -4.62 14.64
N LEU A 122 2.18 -4.23 13.84
CA LEU A 122 1.47 -5.08 12.89
C LEU A 122 1.05 -6.43 13.51
N THR A 123 0.72 -6.39 14.80
CA THR A 123 0.23 -7.52 15.59
C THR A 123 -0.97 -7.05 16.37
N PHE A 124 -2.05 -7.81 16.31
CA PHE A 124 -3.25 -7.50 17.06
C PHE A 124 -3.90 -8.81 17.52
N SER A 125 -4.50 -8.74 18.71
CA SER A 125 -5.39 -9.76 19.26
C SER A 125 -6.79 -9.64 18.64
N LYS A 126 -7.59 -10.70 18.74
CA LYS A 126 -8.99 -10.68 18.28
C LYS A 126 -9.78 -9.53 18.91
N GLU A 127 -9.55 -9.25 20.18
CA GLU A 127 -10.18 -8.16 20.94
C GLU A 127 -9.74 -6.78 20.43
N GLN A 128 -8.51 -6.63 19.95
CA GLN A 128 -8.05 -5.39 19.31
C GLN A 128 -8.70 -5.20 17.93
N ALA A 129 -8.81 -6.26 17.12
CA ALA A 129 -9.48 -6.19 15.83
C ALA A 129 -10.97 -5.84 15.97
N GLN A 130 -11.66 -6.49 16.90
CA GLN A 130 -13.07 -6.22 17.18
C GLN A 130 -13.30 -4.76 17.62
N ARG A 131 -12.46 -4.25 18.54
CA ARG A 131 -12.52 -2.83 18.95
C ARG A 131 -12.23 -1.87 17.80
N ALA A 132 -11.29 -2.22 16.91
CA ALA A 132 -10.99 -1.41 15.73
C ALA A 132 -12.19 -1.34 14.77
N TRP A 133 -12.85 -2.49 14.53
CA TRP A 133 -14.05 -2.58 13.71
C TRP A 133 -15.23 -1.81 14.31
N GLU A 134 -15.50 -1.97 15.61
CA GLU A 134 -16.60 -1.28 16.32
C GLU A 134 -16.46 0.25 16.33
N ARG A 135 -15.23 0.76 16.22
CA ARG A 135 -14.97 2.20 16.09
C ARG A 135 -15.32 2.76 14.71
N LEU A 136 -15.45 1.91 13.69
CA LEU A 136 -15.75 2.32 12.32
C LEU A 136 -17.24 2.16 12.03
N GLY A 137 -18.00 3.25 12.12
CA GLY A 137 -19.46 3.25 12.01
C GLY A 137 -20.04 4.08 10.87
N GLY A 138 -19.27 4.96 10.23
CA GLY A 138 -19.81 5.88 9.22
C GLY A 138 -18.74 6.59 8.40
N ALA A 139 -18.95 6.71 7.09
CA ALA A 139 -17.92 7.08 6.11
C ALA A 139 -17.11 8.35 6.46
N THR A 140 -17.76 9.42 6.91
CA THR A 140 -17.08 10.67 7.29
C THR A 140 -16.19 10.50 8.52
N GLU A 141 -16.69 9.79 9.53
CA GLU A 141 -15.99 9.57 10.78
C GLU A 141 -14.86 8.55 10.61
N ASP A 142 -15.13 7.48 9.86
CA ASP A 142 -14.15 6.47 9.46
C ASP A 142 -12.98 7.15 8.73
N ARG A 143 -13.27 8.03 7.76
CA ARG A 143 -12.24 8.81 7.06
C ARG A 143 -11.39 9.63 8.03
N ARG A 144 -12.02 10.34 8.99
CA ARG A 144 -11.32 11.15 9.99
C ARG A 144 -10.39 10.29 10.85
N LEU A 145 -10.91 9.19 11.39
CA LEU A 145 -10.17 8.26 12.25
C LEU A 145 -8.99 7.60 11.53
N LEU A 146 -9.19 7.17 10.28
CA LEU A 146 -8.13 6.55 9.48
C LEU A 146 -7.04 7.56 9.13
N LEU A 147 -7.39 8.81 8.81
CA LEU A 147 -6.39 9.86 8.56
C LEU A 147 -5.62 10.23 9.83
N GLU A 148 -6.27 10.30 11.00
CA GLU A 148 -5.58 10.52 12.28
C GLU A 148 -4.63 9.39 12.64
N GLY A 149 -5.03 8.13 12.39
CA GLY A 149 -4.15 6.98 12.51
C GLY A 149 -2.97 7.05 11.54
N LEU A 150 -3.23 7.44 10.29
CA LEU A 150 -2.23 7.60 9.26
C LEU A 150 -1.17 8.64 9.67
N GLU A 151 -1.54 9.79 10.22
CA GLU A 151 -0.55 10.80 10.64
C GLU A 151 0.46 10.26 11.66
N LYS A 152 0.01 9.39 12.57
CA LYS A 152 0.89 8.72 13.53
C LYS A 152 1.83 7.74 12.82
N ILE A 153 1.31 6.96 11.87
CA ILE A 153 2.11 6.04 11.04
C ILE A 153 3.15 6.81 10.22
N LEU A 154 2.76 7.90 9.56
CA LEU A 154 3.66 8.73 8.74
C LEU A 154 4.75 9.38 9.59
N SER A 155 4.40 9.83 10.80
CA SER A 155 5.36 10.40 11.75
C SER A 155 6.42 9.36 12.14
N TYR A 156 6.00 8.15 12.48
CA TYR A 156 6.92 7.04 12.77
C TYR A 156 7.75 6.65 11.54
N ALA A 157 7.12 6.48 10.38
CA ALA A 157 7.81 6.08 9.15
C ALA A 157 8.89 7.09 8.72
N SER A 158 8.67 8.39 8.97
CA SER A 158 9.67 9.44 8.72
C SER A 158 10.92 9.33 9.58
N LEU A 159 10.84 8.68 10.75
CA LEU A 159 11.99 8.44 11.61
C LEU A 159 12.79 7.20 11.17
N GLN A 160 12.14 6.27 10.46
CA GLN A 160 12.73 5.01 10.03
C GLN A 160 13.26 5.06 8.59
N THR A 161 12.66 5.89 7.73
CA THR A 161 12.95 5.93 6.29
C THR A 161 13.06 7.37 5.77
N SER A 162 13.47 7.53 4.52
CA SER A 162 13.56 8.83 3.84
C SER A 162 12.19 9.36 3.35
N LEU A 163 11.13 9.16 4.14
CA LEU A 163 9.76 9.53 3.78
C LEU A 163 9.56 11.06 3.85
N GLY A 164 9.67 11.71 2.69
CA GLY A 164 9.46 13.15 2.53
C GLY A 164 7.99 13.57 2.38
N ASP A 165 7.75 14.85 2.13
CA ASP A 165 6.39 15.43 2.08
C ASP A 165 5.55 14.94 0.89
N SER A 166 6.18 14.72 -0.26
CA SER A 166 5.47 14.22 -1.45
C SER A 166 4.92 12.80 -1.25
N PRO A 167 5.70 11.81 -0.77
CA PRO A 167 5.16 10.50 -0.38
C PRO A 167 4.04 10.58 0.67
N LYS A 168 4.18 11.43 1.69
CA LYS A 168 3.15 11.62 2.71
C LYS A 168 1.84 12.15 2.12
N ALA A 169 1.92 13.16 1.25
CA ALA A 169 0.75 13.73 0.58
C ALA A 169 0.02 12.67 -0.27
N MET A 170 0.78 11.86 -1.01
CA MET A 170 0.26 10.73 -1.78
C MET A 170 -0.47 9.72 -0.88
N LEU A 171 0.14 9.31 0.23
CA LEU A 171 -0.46 8.33 1.16
C LEU A 171 -1.73 8.86 1.82
N ARG A 172 -1.80 10.15 2.14
CA ARG A 172 -3.03 10.79 2.65
C ARG A 172 -4.16 10.76 1.62
N GLU A 173 -3.85 11.07 0.37
CA GLU A 173 -4.82 11.01 -0.72
C GLU A 173 -5.32 9.57 -0.91
N ALA A 174 -4.41 8.59 -0.96
CA ALA A 174 -4.74 7.18 -1.06
C ALA A 174 -5.67 6.71 0.07
N VAL A 175 -5.35 7.00 1.34
CA VAL A 175 -6.22 6.61 2.46
C VAL A 175 -7.57 7.31 2.39
N SER A 176 -7.60 8.57 1.97
CA SER A 176 -8.84 9.33 1.83
C SER A 176 -9.81 8.72 0.83
N ILE A 177 -9.33 8.04 -0.22
CA ILE A 177 -10.17 7.41 -1.25
C ILE A 177 -10.41 5.92 -0.98
N SER A 178 -9.53 5.25 -0.22
CA SER A 178 -9.60 3.81 0.06
C SER A 178 -10.29 3.46 1.39
N VAL A 179 -11.02 4.39 2.00
CA VAL A 179 -11.69 4.20 3.32
C VAL A 179 -12.52 2.91 3.37
N ALA A 180 -13.33 2.64 2.33
CA ALA A 180 -14.17 1.45 2.29
C ALA A 180 -13.34 0.15 2.20
N SER A 181 -12.28 0.15 1.38
CA SER A 181 -11.37 -1.00 1.23
C SER A 181 -10.62 -1.29 2.53
N ILE A 182 -10.03 -0.27 3.15
CA ILE A 182 -9.34 -0.38 4.44
C ILE A 182 -10.30 -0.88 5.52
N LYS A 183 -11.53 -0.35 5.55
CA LYS A 183 -12.57 -0.79 6.49
C LYS A 183 -12.93 -2.27 6.29
N GLN A 184 -13.06 -2.73 5.05
CA GLN A 184 -13.31 -4.15 4.75
C GLN A 184 -12.16 -5.04 5.21
N MET A 185 -10.91 -4.61 5.01
CA MET A 185 -9.76 -5.36 5.53
C MET A 185 -9.79 -5.43 7.06
N ILE A 186 -10.07 -4.32 7.75
CA ILE A 186 -10.20 -4.30 9.22
C ILE A 186 -11.32 -5.24 9.69
N HIS A 187 -12.43 -5.32 8.95
CA HIS A 187 -13.50 -6.27 9.24
C HIS A 187 -13.02 -7.72 9.14
N LEU A 188 -12.34 -8.10 8.05
CA LEU A 188 -11.78 -9.44 7.89
C LEU A 188 -10.79 -9.79 9.00
N LEU A 189 -9.97 -8.83 9.45
CA LEU A 189 -9.08 -9.02 10.59
C LEU A 189 -9.85 -9.33 11.89
N ALA A 190 -11.07 -8.82 12.06
CA ALA A 190 -11.92 -9.07 13.23
C ALA A 190 -12.67 -10.41 13.18
N GLU A 191 -12.90 -10.96 11.99
CA GLU A 191 -13.58 -12.25 11.81
C GLU A 191 -12.68 -13.48 12.06
N ARG A 192 -11.35 -13.29 12.08
CA ARG A 192 -10.36 -14.32 12.43
C ARG A 192 -10.49 -14.78 13.89
#